data_AF-A0A1C5FBZ0-F1
#
_entry.id   AF-A0A1C5FBZ0-F1
#
_cell.length_a   1.000
_cell.length_b   1.000
_cell.length_c   1.000
_cell.angle_alpha   90.00
_cell.angle_beta   90.00
_cell.angle_gamma   90.00
#
_symmetry.space_group_name_H-M   'P 1'
#
loop_
_entity.id
_entity.type
_entity.pdbx_description
1 polymer ?
#
loop_
_entity_poly.entity_id
_entity_poly.type
_entity_poly.pdbx_seq_one_letter_code
_entity_poly.pdbx_strand_id
1 'polypeptide(L)'
;MDVLINVFVALHIIGIASLLGGFLTQMKSMSTGTARFGPAMLHGALTMLVTGIALVGLNQADDNPVNNIKIGIKLAILVVILAVVYVKRDEETAPKGLFSAVGGLTTANILIATLWT
;
A
#
# COMPACT_ATOMS: atom_id res chain seq x y z
N MET A 1 -21.05 2.90 12.63
CA MET A 1 -20.95 1.74 11.69
C MET A 1 -19.68 0.92 11.96
N ASP A 2 -19.39 0.70 13.23
CA ASP A 2 -18.00 0.58 13.68
C ASP A 2 -17.39 -0.77 13.35
N VAL A 3 -18.19 -1.84 13.49
CA VAL A 3 -17.75 -3.19 13.14
C VAL A 3 -17.38 -3.26 11.66
N LEU A 4 -18.17 -2.64 10.78
CA LEU A 4 -17.90 -2.63 9.34
C LEU A 4 -16.63 -1.83 9.03
N ILE A 5 -16.48 -0.63 9.62
CA ILE A 5 -15.27 0.19 9.49
C ILE A 5 -14.04 -0.61 9.96
N ASN A 6 -14.11 -1.26 11.13
CA ASN A 6 -13.02 -2.05 11.69
C ASN A 6 -12.65 -3.26 10.81
N VAL A 7 -13.63 -3.92 10.19
CA VAL A 7 -13.37 -4.98 9.20
C VAL A 7 -12.59 -4.41 8.01
N PHE A 8 -12.99 -3.26 7.47
CA PHE A 8 -12.27 -2.63 6.37
C PHE A 8 -10.87 -2.14 6.78
N VAL A 9 -10.68 -1.67 8.02
CA VAL A 9 -9.36 -1.35 8.55
C VAL A 9 -8.48 -2.61 8.59
N ALA A 10 -9.01 -3.73 9.07
CA ALA A 10 -8.29 -5.00 9.08
C ALA A 10 -7.89 -5.46 7.67
N LEU A 11 -8.81 -5.40 6.70
CA LEU A 11 -8.53 -5.69 5.30
C LEU A 11 -7.46 -4.76 4.71
N HIS A 12 -7.49 -3.47 5.06
CA HIS A 12 -6.48 -2.51 4.63
C HIS A 12 -5.09 -2.87 5.18
N ILE A 13 -5.02 -3.27 6.45
CA ILE A 13 -3.78 -3.75 7.09
C ILE A 13 -3.27 -5.03 6.43
N ILE A 14 -4.15 -5.96 6.05
CA ILE A 14 -3.76 -7.16 5.30
C ILE A 14 -3.16 -6.77 3.93
N GLY A 15 -3.74 -5.76 3.25
CA GLY A 15 -3.17 -5.20 2.03
C GLY A 15 -1.75 -4.65 2.23
N ILE A 16 -1.54 -3.90 3.32
CA ILE A 16 -0.21 -3.41 3.73
C ILE A 16 0.75 -4.57 3.96
N ALA A 17 0.33 -5.57 4.74
CA ALA A 17 1.15 -6.74 5.07
C ALA A 17 1.52 -7.55 3.81
N SER A 18 0.62 -7.66 2.84
CA SER A 18 0.87 -8.35 1.58
C SER A 18 1.88 -7.59 0.71
N LEU A 19 1.74 -6.27 0.59
CA LEU A 19 2.66 -5.43 -0.18
C LEU A 19 4.04 -5.35 0.48
N LEU A 20 4.09 -4.95 1.75
CA LEU A 20 5.35 -4.79 2.49
C LEU A 20 6.00 -6.15 2.74
N GLY A 21 5.24 -7.19 3.06
CA GLY A 21 5.76 -8.55 3.20
C GLY A 21 6.33 -9.09 1.89
N GLY A 22 5.67 -8.85 0.76
CA GLY A 22 6.20 -9.18 -0.56
C GLY A 22 7.51 -8.46 -0.89
N PHE A 23 7.66 -7.21 -0.44
CA PHE A 23 8.94 -6.50 -0.51
C PHE A 23 10.01 -7.12 0.41
N LEU A 24 9.69 -7.35 1.68
CA LEU A 24 10.62 -7.84 2.69
C LEU A 24 11.18 -9.23 2.34
N THR A 25 10.32 -10.11 1.82
CA THR A 25 10.72 -11.46 1.38
C THR A 25 11.69 -11.45 0.19
N GLN A 26 11.77 -10.35 -0.55
CA GLN A 26 12.67 -10.20 -1.69
C GLN A 26 13.89 -9.31 -1.41
N MET A 27 14.11 -8.88 -0.17
CA MET A 27 15.30 -8.07 0.19
C MET A 27 16.62 -8.78 -0.14
N LYS A 28 16.68 -10.11 0.04
CA LYS A 28 17.87 -10.89 -0.34
C LYS A 28 18.09 -10.86 -1.85
N SER A 29 17.04 -11.10 -2.62
CA SER A 29 17.06 -11.03 -4.10
C SER A 29 17.42 -9.63 -4.60
N MET A 30 17.00 -8.58 -3.89
CA MET A 30 17.37 -7.20 -4.21
C MET A 30 18.89 -6.96 -4.08
N SER A 31 19.53 -7.62 -3.11
CA SER A 31 21.00 -7.55 -2.96
C SER A 31 21.73 -8.20 -4.14
N THR A 32 21.17 -9.28 -4.68
CA THR A 32 21.73 -10.01 -5.83
C THR A 32 21.22 -9.53 -7.19
N GLY A 33 20.42 -8.46 -7.23
CA GLY A 33 19.88 -7.90 -8.48
C GLY A 33 18.76 -8.72 -9.13
N THR A 34 18.15 -9.65 -8.40
CA THR A 34 17.13 -10.59 -8.89
C THR A 34 15.75 -10.39 -8.24
N ALA A 35 15.55 -9.28 -7.51
CA ALA A 35 14.22 -8.93 -7.01
C ALA A 35 13.26 -8.63 -8.16
N ARG A 36 11.98 -8.91 -7.96
CA ARG A 36 10.90 -8.68 -8.93
C ARG A 36 9.62 -8.26 -8.21
N PHE A 37 8.62 -7.74 -8.90
CA PHE A 37 7.32 -7.49 -8.28
C PHE A 37 6.45 -8.75 -8.36
N GLY A 38 6.13 -9.33 -7.20
CA GLY A 38 5.33 -10.55 -7.13
C GLY A 38 3.81 -10.28 -7.10
N PRO A 39 2.97 -11.28 -7.40
CA PRO A 39 1.52 -11.15 -7.36
C PRO A 39 1.00 -10.64 -6.00
N ALA A 40 1.58 -11.09 -4.89
CA ALA A 40 1.22 -10.62 -3.55
C ALA A 40 1.34 -9.10 -3.42
N MET A 41 2.40 -8.50 -3.97
CA MET A 41 2.60 -7.05 -3.93
C MET A 41 1.51 -6.30 -4.68
N LEU A 42 1.14 -6.78 -5.87
CA LEU A 42 0.08 -6.20 -6.67
C LEU A 42 -1.28 -6.31 -5.99
N HIS A 43 -1.65 -7.50 -5.50
CA HIS A 43 -2.91 -7.71 -4.80
C HIS A 43 -2.96 -6.92 -3.49
N GLY A 44 -1.86 -6.79 -2.77
CA GLY A 44 -1.75 -5.94 -1.58
C GLY A 44 -2.04 -4.48 -1.89
N ALA A 45 -1.40 -3.92 -2.93
CA ALA A 45 -1.62 -2.56 -3.40
C ALA A 45 -3.08 -2.31 -3.84
N LEU A 46 -3.67 -3.23 -4.60
CA LEU A 46 -5.07 -3.16 -5.01
C LEU A 46 -6.04 -3.26 -3.82
N THR A 47 -5.76 -4.16 -2.88
CA THR A 47 -6.55 -4.32 -1.65
C THR A 47 -6.54 -3.03 -0.85
N MET A 48 -5.38 -2.41 -0.67
CA MET A 48 -5.28 -1.11 0.01
C MET A 48 -6.07 -0.02 -0.73
N LEU A 49 -6.07 0.00 -2.06
CA LEU A 49 -6.80 1.01 -2.83
C LEU A 49 -8.30 0.89 -2.60
N VAL A 50 -8.84 -0.31 -2.80
CA VAL A 50 -10.27 -0.59 -2.65
C VAL A 50 -10.72 -0.33 -1.21
N THR A 51 -10.00 -0.87 -0.24
CA THR A 51 -10.34 -0.70 1.19
C THR A 51 -10.15 0.74 1.66
N GLY A 52 -9.15 1.46 1.14
CA GLY A 52 -8.92 2.87 1.46
C GLY A 52 -10.07 3.76 0.98
N ILE A 53 -10.54 3.56 -0.25
CA ILE A 53 -11.71 4.28 -0.80
C ILE A 53 -12.96 3.96 0.04
N ALA A 54 -13.18 2.68 0.36
CA ALA A 54 -14.30 2.25 1.19
C ALA A 54 -14.25 2.89 2.59
N LEU A 55 -13.08 2.92 3.24
CA LEU A 55 -12.92 3.53 4.56
C LEU A 55 -13.25 5.02 4.57
N VAL A 56 -12.85 5.76 3.53
CA VAL A 56 -13.17 7.19 3.40
C VAL A 56 -14.68 7.40 3.24
N GLY A 57 -15.35 6.57 2.42
CA GLY A 57 -16.80 6.61 2.25
C GLY A 57 -17.56 6.25 3.53
N LEU A 58 -17.16 5.15 4.18
CA LEU A 58 -17.80 4.67 5.42
C LEU A 58 -17.65 5.67 6.56
N ASN A 59 -16.47 6.27 6.74
CA ASN A 59 -16.26 7.27 7.79
C ASN A 59 -17.10 8.54 7.54
N GLN A 60 -17.19 9.01 6.30
CA GLN A 60 -18.06 10.16 5.98
C GLN A 60 -19.54 9.82 6.18
N ALA A 61 -19.98 8.61 5.83
CA ALA A 61 -21.37 8.17 6.03
C ALA A 61 -21.74 7.95 7.51
N ASP A 62 -20.74 7.83 8.39
CA ASP A 62 -20.90 7.69 9.85
C ASP A 62 -20.65 9.03 10.58
N ASP A 63 -20.59 10.14 9.84
CA ASP A 63 -20.29 11.50 10.34
C ASP A 63 -18.94 11.62 11.09
N ASN A 64 -18.01 10.68 10.88
CA ASN A 64 -16.67 10.74 11.45
C ASN A 64 -15.83 11.81 10.74
N PRO A 65 -14.98 12.57 11.46
CA PRO A 65 -14.12 13.57 10.86
C PRO A 65 -13.07 12.91 9.94
N VAL A 66 -12.95 13.44 8.73
CA VAL A 66 -12.02 12.92 7.70
C VAL A 66 -11.02 14.00 7.30
N ASN A 67 -9.72 13.72 7.51
CA ASN A 67 -8.65 14.59 7.05
C ASN A 67 -8.35 14.32 5.56
N ASN A 68 -9.01 15.07 4.68
CA ASN A 68 -8.88 14.93 3.23
C ASN A 68 -7.45 15.18 2.71
N ILE A 69 -6.66 16.02 3.38
CA ILE A 69 -5.26 16.25 3.00
C ILE A 69 -4.42 15.00 3.27
N LYS A 70 -4.52 14.44 4.48
CA LYS A 70 -3.85 13.20 4.87
C LYS A 70 -4.23 12.06 3.92
N ILE A 71 -5.51 11.94 3.59
CA ILE A 71 -6.00 10.92 2.66
C ILE A 71 -5.50 11.14 1.24
N GLY A 72 -5.53 12.38 0.74
CA GLY A 72 -5.04 12.71 -0.60
C GLY A 72 -3.56 12.34 -0.78
N ILE A 73 -2.72 12.63 0.22
CA ILE A 73 -1.30 12.26 0.21
C ILE A 73 -1.13 10.74 0.21
N LYS A 74 -1.82 10.03 1.10
CA LYS A 74 -1.74 8.56 1.16
C LYS A 74 -2.19 7.90 -0.14
N LEU A 75 -3.26 8.42 -0.74
CA LEU A 75 -3.77 7.93 -2.02
C LEU A 75 -2.76 8.18 -3.14
N ALA A 76 -2.18 9.37 -3.23
CA ALA A 76 -1.17 9.69 -4.23
C ALA A 76 0.04 8.75 -4.14
N ILE A 77 0.55 8.51 -2.92
CA ILE A 77 1.64 7.56 -2.69
C ILE A 77 1.25 6.14 -3.14
N LEU A 78 0.05 5.68 -2.75
CA LEU A 78 -0.43 4.35 -3.12
C LEU A 78 -0.61 4.20 -4.64
N VAL A 79 -1.09 5.23 -5.33
CA VAL A 79 -1.23 5.23 -6.79
C VAL A 79 0.14 5.11 -7.47
N VAL A 80 1.15 5.84 -6.99
CA VAL A 80 2.53 5.72 -7.51
C VAL A 80 3.05 4.30 -7.30
N ILE A 81 2.88 3.73 -6.11
CA ILE A 81 3.29 2.35 -5.84
C ILE A 81 2.58 1.37 -6.77
N LEU A 82 1.26 1.48 -6.88
CA LEU A 82 0.45 0.60 -7.71
C LEU A 82 0.87 0.70 -9.19
N ALA A 83 1.09 1.90 -9.70
CA ALA A 83 1.54 2.12 -11.08
C ALA A 83 2.87 1.42 -11.34
N VAL A 84 3.85 1.60 -10.44
CA VAL A 84 5.15 0.96 -10.55
C VAL A 84 5.02 -0.57 -10.51
N VAL A 85 4.34 -1.10 -9.50
CA VAL A 85 4.16 -2.55 -9.32
C VAL A 85 3.41 -3.15 -10.49
N TYR A 86 2.37 -2.49 -11.00
CA TYR A 86 1.55 -2.96 -12.12
C TYR A 86 2.33 -2.98 -13.43
N VAL A 87 3.03 -1.89 -13.77
CA VAL A 87 3.79 -1.78 -15.02
C VAL A 87 4.95 -2.79 -15.06
N LYS A 88 5.57 -3.03 -13.90
CA LYS A 88 6.75 -3.88 -13.78
C LYS A 88 6.46 -5.33 -13.36
N ARG A 89 5.19 -5.73 -13.25
CA ARG A 89 4.78 -7.05 -12.74
C ARG A 89 5.24 -8.23 -13.59
N ASP A 90 5.38 -8.00 -14.90
CA ASP A 90 5.70 -9.03 -15.89
C ASP A 90 7.23 -9.10 -16.14
N GLU A 91 8.02 -8.22 -15.51
CA GLU A 91 9.48 -8.25 -15.61
C GLU A 91 10.08 -9.31 -14.67
N GLU A 92 11.05 -10.07 -15.17
CA GLU A 92 11.75 -11.10 -14.39
C GLU A 92 12.60 -10.51 -13.26
N THR A 93 13.06 -9.27 -13.43
CA THR A 93 13.78 -8.49 -12.41
C THR A 93 13.33 -7.04 -12.42
N ALA A 94 13.37 -6.41 -11.25
CA ALA A 94 13.03 -5.02 -11.04
C ALA A 94 14.31 -4.21 -10.75
N PRO A 95 14.46 -3.00 -11.31
CA PRO A 95 15.57 -2.12 -10.97
C PRO A 95 15.64 -1.86 -9.46
N LYS A 96 16.82 -2.05 -8.85
CA LYS A 96 17.02 -1.95 -7.39
C LYS A 96 16.46 -0.66 -6.80
N GLY A 97 16.72 0.48 -7.44
CA GLY A 97 16.20 1.78 -7.00
C GLY A 97 14.67 1.85 -6.97
N LEU A 98 14.02 1.30 -8.00
CA LEU A 98 12.56 1.28 -8.10
C LEU A 98 11.93 0.33 -7.08
N PHE A 99 12.55 -0.85 -6.89
CA PHE A 99 12.12 -1.81 -5.88
C PHE A 99 12.26 -1.23 -4.46
N SER A 100 13.39 -0.58 -4.16
CA SER A 100 13.59 0.11 -2.87
C SER A 100 12.63 1.29 -2.69
N ALA A 101 12.29 2.01 -3.75
CA ALA A 101 11.34 3.11 -3.69
C ALA A 101 9.94 2.59 -3.31
N VAL A 102 9.49 1.46 -3.85
CA VAL A 102 8.21 0.84 -3.46
C VAL A 102 8.20 0.47 -1.98
N GLY A 103 9.25 -0.17 -1.46
CA GLY A 103 9.34 -0.51 -0.03
C GLY A 103 9.37 0.73 0.87
N GLY A 104 10.14 1.74 0.48
CA GLY A 104 10.25 3.02 1.20
C GLY A 104 8.93 3.81 1.20
N LEU A 105 8.28 3.95 0.04
CA LEU A 105 6.98 4.61 -0.10
C LEU A 105 5.89 3.86 0.67
N THR A 106 5.90 2.53 0.67
CA THR A 106 4.96 1.73 1.46
C THR A 106 5.14 2.02 2.95
N THR A 107 6.38 2.01 3.44
CA THR A 107 6.70 2.34 4.83
C THR A 107 6.30 3.78 5.17
N ALA A 108 6.61 4.75 4.31
CA ALA A 108 6.22 6.14 4.49
C ALA A 108 4.69 6.30 4.55
N ASN A 109 3.95 5.59 3.71
CA ASN A 109 2.48 5.61 3.72
C ASN A 109 1.90 5.09 5.05
N ILE A 110 2.53 4.08 5.66
CA ILE A 110 2.17 3.58 7.00
C ILE A 110 2.46 4.65 8.05
N LEU A 111 3.67 5.24 8.04
CA LEU A 111 4.06 6.26 9.01
C LEU A 111 3.17 7.51 8.94
N ILE A 112 2.79 7.94 7.73
CA ILE A 112 1.80 9.01 7.55
C ILE A 112 0.46 8.61 8.18
N ALA A 113 0.03 7.36 8.01
CA ALA A 113 -1.21 6.88 8.59
C ALA A 113 -1.19 6.94 10.13
N THR A 114 -0.09 6.54 10.76
CA THR A 114 -0.01 6.32 12.21
C THR A 114 0.54 7.51 13.01
N LEU A 115 1.44 8.32 12.43
CA LEU A 115 2.14 9.41 13.13
C LEU A 115 1.56 10.80 12.87
N TRP A 116 0.81 10.99 11.77
CA TRP A 116 0.20 12.29 11.46
C TRP A 116 -1.07 12.48 12.29
N THR A 117 -1.02 13.42 13.25
CA THR A 117 -2.16 13.90 14.06
C THR A 117 -2.83 15.12 13.45
#